data_AF-A0A7V2PSS3-F1
#
_entry.id   AF-A0A7V2PSS3-F1
#
_cell.length_a   1.000
_cell.length_b   1.000
_cell.length_c   1.000
_cell.angle_alpha   90.00
_cell.angle_beta   90.00
_cell.angle_gamma   90.00
#
_symmetry.space_group_name_H-M   'P 1'
#
loop_
_entity.id
_entity.type
_entity.pdbx_description
1 polymer ?
#
loop_
_entity_poly.entity_id
_entity_poly.type
_entity_poly.pdbx_seq_one_letter_code
_entity_poly.pdbx_strand_id
1 'polypeptide(L)' 'MTHYNLVMIGFGNVGKAFAKLLLRKKDQIAEQYQITTSVTAIATANHGAAIDL' A
#
# COMPACT_ATOMS: atom_id res chain seq x y z
N MET A 1 16.88 -6.68 3.48
CA MET A 1 15.65 -6.27 2.77
C MET A 1 15.23 -4.91 3.28
N THR A 2 14.92 -3.98 2.38
CA THR A 2 14.44 -2.64 2.76
C THR A 2 12.91 -2.68 2.91
N HIS A 3 12.38 -2.06 3.96
CA HIS A 3 10.94 -1.93 4.19
C HIS A 3 10.45 -0.52 3.90
N TYR A 4 9.39 -0.37 3.10
CA TYR A 4 8.77 0.91 2.81
C TYR A 4 7.38 1.01 3.42
N ASN A 5 7.17 2.08 4.19
CA ASN A 5 5.85 2.49 4.65
C ASN A 5 5.21 3.39 3.59
N LEU A 6 4.05 2.96 3.08
CA LEU A 6 3.34 3.65 2.03
C LEU A 6 2.12 4.36 2.59
N VAL A 7 1.89 5.58 2.10
CA VAL A 7 0.65 6.32 2.31
C VAL A 7 -0.11 6.38 0.99
N MET A 8 -1.39 6.03 1.02
CA MET A 8 -2.27 6.13 -0.14
C MET A 8 -3.15 7.39 -0.04
N ILE A 9 -2.96 8.32 -0.97
CA ILE A 9 -3.82 9.51 -1.09
C ILE A 9 -4.87 9.24 -2.18
N GLY A 10 -6.12 9.19 -1.75
CA GLY A 10 -7.23 8.66 -2.52
C GLY A 10 -7.36 7.14 -2.40
N PHE A 11 -8.60 6.65 -2.40
CA PHE A 11 -8.90 5.21 -2.33
C PHE A 11 -10.12 4.83 -3.19
N GLY A 12 -10.18 5.40 -4.39
CA GLY A 12 -11.15 5.04 -5.42
C GLY A 12 -10.82 3.71 -6.11
N ASN A 13 -11.32 3.50 -7.32
CA ASN A 13 -11.11 2.25 -8.06
C ASN A 13 -9.62 1.91 -8.25
N VAL A 14 -8.79 2.91 -8.58
CA VAL A 14 -7.35 2.71 -8.78
C VAL A 14 -6.64 2.36 -7.48
N GLY A 15 -6.90 3.09 -6.39
CA GLY A 15 -6.30 2.79 -5.08
C GLY A 15 -6.65 1.38 -4.59
N LYS A 16 -7.92 0.98 -4.72
CA LYS A 16 -8.36 -0.39 -4.38
C LYS A 16 -7.67 -1.45 -5.24
N ALA A 17 -7.53 -1.22 -6.55
CA ALA A 17 -6.85 -2.15 -7.44
C ALA A 17 -5.35 -2.24 -7.14
N PHE A 18 -4.70 -1.11 -6.85
CA PHE A 18 -3.28 -1.07 -6.48
C PHE A 18 -3.01 -1.80 -5.17
N ALA A 19 -3.81 -1.57 -4.12
CA ALA A 19 -3.66 -2.28 -2.85
C ALA A 19 -3.78 -3.80 -3.02
N LYS A 20 -4.78 -4.26 -3.80
CA LYS A 20 -4.93 -5.68 -4.14
C LYS A 20 -3.73 -6.24 -4.91
N LEU A 21 -3.21 -5.47 -5.87
CA LEU A 21 -2.04 -5.87 -6.65
C LEU A 21 -0.79 -5.98 -5.77
N LEU A 22 -0.58 -5.02 -4.88
CA LEU A 22 0.55 -4.98 -3.95
C LEU A 22 0.55 -6.22 -3.06
N LEU A 23 -0.61 -6.59 -2.50
CA LEU A 23 -0.78 -7.82 -1.73
C LEU A 23 -0.49 -9.07 -2.58
N ARG A 24 -1.06 -9.16 -3.78
CA ARG A 24 -0.86 -10.29 -4.70
C ARG A 24 0.60 -10.45 -5.14
N LYS A 25 1.35 -9.35 -5.20
CA LYS A 25 2.74 -9.32 -5.68
C LYS A 25 3.76 -9.24 -4.54
N LYS A 26 3.33 -9.30 -3.28
CA LYS A 26 4.21 -9.15 -2.10
C LYS A 26 5.44 -10.06 -2.16
N ASP A 27 5.23 -11.34 -2.44
CA ASP A 27 6.32 -12.32 -2.44
C ASP A 27 7.24 -12.14 -3.65
N GLN A 28 6.68 -11.86 -4.82
CA GLN A 28 7.49 -11.52 -6.00
C GLN A 28 8.36 -10.29 -5.76
N ILE A 29 7.82 -9.24 -5.12
CA ILE A 29 8.56 -8.01 -4.83
C ILE A 29 9.68 -8.27 -3.82
N ALA A 30 9.38 -9.08 -2.79
CA ALA A 30 10.35 -9.52 -1.80
C ALA A 30 11.50 -10.31 -2.42
N GLU A 31 11.20 -11.29 -3.26
CA GLU A 31 12.19 -12.17 -3.88
C GLU A 31 13.06 -11.43 -4.91
N GLN A 32 12.44 -10.69 -5.82
CA GLN A 32 13.14 -10.09 -6.97
C GLN A 32 13.88 -8.80 -6.62
N TYR A 33 13.34 -8.01 -5.70
CA TYR A 33 13.88 -6.68 -5.40
C TYR A 33 14.39 -6.55 -3.97
N GLN A 34 14.25 -7.58 -3.12
CA GLN A 34 14.59 -7.53 -1.70
C GLN A 34 13.85 -6.40 -0.96
N ILE A 35 12.62 -6.10 -1.40
CA ILE A 35 11.77 -5.03 -0.88
C ILE A 35 10.55 -5.63 -0.19
N THR A 36 10.17 -5.04 0.93
CA THR A 36 8.86 -5.27 1.56
C THR A 36 8.12 -3.96 1.75
N THR A 37 6.79 -4.00 1.80
CA THR A 37 5.97 -2.80 1.90
C THR A 37 4.78 -3.00 2.82
N SER A 38 4.43 -1.96 3.57
CA SER A 38 3.16 -1.87 4.32
C SER A 38 2.44 -0.58 3.96
N VAL A 39 1.11 -0.62 3.84
CA VAL A 39 0.31 0.60 3.73
C VAL A 39 -0.08 1.01 5.15
N THR A 40 0.52 2.07 5.66
CA THR A 40 0.32 2.53 7.04
C THR A 40 -0.70 3.65 7.15
N ALA A 41 -1.05 4.30 6.03
CA ALA A 41 -2.15 5.25 6.01
C ALA A 41 -2.88 5.28 4.66
N ILE A 42 -4.18 5.55 4.74
CA ILE A 42 -5.05 5.81 3.58
C ILE A 42 -5.84 7.08 3.89
N ALA A 43 -5.67 8.13 3.10
CA ALA A 43 -6.45 9.35 3.21
C ALA A 43 -7.37 9.51 2.00
N THR A 44 -8.63 9.89 2.21
CA THR A 44 -9.59 10.11 1.13
C THR A 44 -10.24 11.48 1.27
N ALA A 45 -10.69 12.07 0.16
CA ALA A 45 -11.36 13.37 0.18
C ALA A 45 -12.66 13.37 1.01
N ASN A 46 -13.44 12.28 0.95
CA ASN A 46 -14.80 12.24 1.50
C ASN A 46 -14.99 11.36 2.74
N HIS A 47 -14.01 10.51 3.09
CA HIS A 47 -14.14 9.55 4.21
C HIS A 47 -13.04 9.71 5.27
N GLY A 48 -12.29 10.81 5.24
CA GLY A 48 -11.20 11.05 6.18
C GLY A 48 -9.99 10.14 5.94
N ALA A 49 -9.22 9.87 7.00
CA ALA A 49 -8.01 9.07 6.94
C ALA A 49 -8.04 7.90 7.94
N ALA A 50 -7.57 6.74 7.50
CA ALA A 50 -7.19 5.62 8.35
C ALA A 50 -5.66 5.63 8.50
N ILE A 51 -5.18 5.57 9.74
CA ILE A 51 -3.75 5.64 10.08
C ILE A 51 -3.46 4.53 11.08
N ASP A 52 -2.45 3.72 10.78
CA ASP A 52 -1.89 2.69 11.65
C ASP A 52 -0.59 3.23 12.26
N LEU A 53 -0.60 3.47 13.57
CA LEU A 53 0.47 4.13 14.35
C LEU A 53 1.44 3.12 14.96
#